data_AF-A0A975QC87-F1
#
_entry.id   AF-A0A975QC87-F1
#
_cell.length_a   1.000
_cell.length_b   1.000
_cell.length_c   1.000
_cell.angle_alpha   90.00
_cell.angle_beta   90.00
_cell.angle_gamma   90.00
#
_symmetry.space_group_name_H-M   'P 1'
#
loop_
_entity.id
_entity.type
_entity.pdbx_description
1 polymer ?
#
loop_
_entity_poly.entity_id
_entity_poly.type
_entity_poly.pdbx_seq_one_letter_code
_entity_poly.pdbx_strand_id
1 'polypeptide(L)'
;MTLREIKRIRWSTEDRYPFNPEVVKNFDSLHLTAPVTIIAGDNGSGKTTLLEGIAAAAGSILISGEHMEMDRSFSPAFELADELKLIWSVKTGNGFFFRASDFITYTRSLANIREEARITMEEIKKRDPNSLEVLPYARTYYELRHLYGEGLDKRSHGESFLDLFQARFKPDGFYILDEPEAPLSPNRQLSLLAMLHDMANEGAKFLISTHSPILMAYPGADLYEIQDGELVSRSFDEIEHVQLTRNFLNEPGRYLRHLLD
;
A
#
# COMPACT_ATOMS: atom_id res chain seq x y z
N MET A 1 11.25 -15.81 -7.98
CA MET A 1 10.13 -16.77 -7.78
C MET A 1 9.36 -16.31 -6.55
N THR A 2 8.03 -16.26 -6.59
CA THR A 2 7.25 -15.31 -5.78
C THR A 2 5.93 -15.95 -5.31
N LEU A 3 5.07 -15.19 -4.61
CA LEU A 3 3.69 -15.58 -4.32
C LEU A 3 2.95 -15.94 -5.62
N ARG A 4 2.21 -17.05 -5.60
CA ARG A 4 1.45 -17.58 -6.75
C ARG A 4 -0.05 -17.55 -6.53
N GLU A 5 -0.46 -17.83 -5.31
CA GLU A 5 -1.87 -18.05 -5.00
C GLU A 5 -2.14 -17.75 -3.53
N ILE A 6 -3.30 -17.18 -3.28
CA ILE A 6 -3.86 -16.95 -1.96
C ILE A 6 -5.15 -17.75 -1.92
N LYS A 7 -5.31 -18.62 -0.92
CA LYS A 7 -6.54 -19.41 -0.74
C LYS A 7 -7.16 -19.14 0.60
N ARG A 8 -8.47 -19.16 0.64
CA ARG A 8 -9.20 -19.40 1.86
C ARG A 8 -9.18 -20.90 2.18
N ILE A 9 -8.88 -21.23 3.43
CA ILE A 9 -8.80 -22.61 3.93
C ILE A 9 -9.84 -22.91 5.01
N ARG A 10 -10.50 -21.88 5.53
CA ARG A 10 -11.57 -21.94 6.52
C ARG A 10 -12.54 -20.78 6.26
N TRP A 11 -13.80 -20.94 6.65
CA TRP A 11 -14.81 -19.90 6.51
C TRP A 11 -15.50 -19.72 7.86
N SER A 12 -15.16 -18.66 8.57
CA SER A 12 -15.95 -18.19 9.71
C SER A 12 -17.35 -17.82 9.24
N THR A 13 -18.35 -18.27 9.99
CA THR A 13 -19.77 -17.92 9.76
C THR A 13 -20.20 -16.69 10.55
N GLU A 14 -19.27 -15.98 11.20
CA GLU A 14 -19.56 -14.84 12.05
C GLU A 14 -19.89 -13.59 11.23
N ASP A 15 -21.02 -12.96 11.50
CA ASP A 15 -21.41 -11.69 10.88
C ASP A 15 -20.85 -10.50 11.68
N ARG A 16 -19.51 -10.43 11.76
CA ARG A 16 -18.78 -9.31 12.39
C ARG A 16 -17.50 -9.01 11.63
N TYR A 17 -16.92 -7.83 11.87
CA TYR A 17 -15.58 -7.51 11.38
C TYR A 17 -14.55 -8.51 11.95
N PRO A 18 -13.62 -9.05 11.14
CA PRO A 18 -13.32 -8.73 9.73
C PRO A 18 -14.10 -9.57 8.68
N PHE A 19 -14.98 -10.48 9.10
CA PHE A 19 -15.63 -11.48 8.24
C PHE A 19 -16.93 -11.00 7.59
N ASN A 20 -17.47 -9.85 8.01
CA ASN A 20 -18.75 -9.33 7.52
C ASN A 20 -18.74 -8.74 6.09
N PRO A 21 -17.64 -8.22 5.49
CA PRO A 21 -17.70 -7.73 4.11
C PRO A 21 -17.97 -8.89 3.15
N GLU A 22 -18.87 -8.69 2.19
CA GLU A 22 -19.29 -9.75 1.27
C GLU A 22 -18.12 -10.31 0.45
N VAL A 23 -17.20 -9.45 -0.01
CA VAL A 23 -15.96 -9.91 -0.68
C VAL A 23 -15.14 -10.84 0.19
N VAL A 24 -15.11 -10.61 1.50
CA VAL A 24 -14.42 -11.51 2.42
C VAL A 24 -15.21 -12.82 2.47
N LYS A 25 -16.50 -12.80 2.79
CA LYS A 25 -17.34 -14.01 2.90
C LYS A 25 -17.20 -14.95 1.68
N ASN A 26 -17.21 -14.38 0.48
CA ASN A 26 -17.18 -15.13 -0.78
C ASN A 26 -15.76 -15.37 -1.33
N PHE A 27 -14.72 -14.91 -0.63
CA PHE A 27 -13.34 -15.09 -1.08
C PHE A 27 -12.91 -16.56 -1.00
N ASP A 28 -12.73 -17.19 -2.15
CA ASP A 28 -12.20 -18.56 -2.24
C ASP A 28 -10.69 -18.58 -2.54
N SER A 29 -10.28 -17.93 -3.63
CA SER A 29 -8.87 -17.87 -4.01
C SER A 29 -8.56 -16.70 -4.95
N LEU A 30 -7.29 -16.30 -4.95
CA LEU A 30 -6.73 -15.31 -5.86
C LEU A 30 -5.42 -15.84 -6.45
N HIS A 31 -5.34 -15.89 -7.77
CA HIS A 31 -4.11 -16.25 -8.49
C HIS A 31 -3.34 -14.98 -8.88
N LEU A 32 -2.03 -14.99 -8.66
CA LEU A 32 -1.14 -13.89 -9.00
C LEU A 32 -0.21 -14.33 -10.13
N THR A 33 -0.73 -14.25 -11.36
CA THR A 33 -0.05 -14.69 -12.58
C THR A 33 0.91 -13.62 -13.11
N ALA A 34 0.59 -12.35 -12.89
CA ALA A 34 1.41 -11.20 -13.23
C ALA A 34 2.30 -10.74 -12.05
N PRO A 35 3.30 -9.86 -12.30
CA PRO A 35 4.01 -9.14 -11.25
C PRO A 35 3.12 -8.14 -10.50
N VAL A 36 2.13 -7.56 -11.17
CA VAL A 36 1.20 -6.59 -10.59
C VAL A 36 -0.21 -7.18 -10.64
N THR A 37 -0.85 -7.28 -9.47
CA THR A 37 -2.26 -7.65 -9.32
C THR A 37 -3.00 -6.47 -8.72
N ILE A 38 -4.10 -6.06 -9.35
CA ILE A 38 -4.89 -4.90 -8.97
C ILE A 38 -6.31 -5.34 -8.60
N ILE A 39 -6.81 -4.85 -7.46
CA ILE A 39 -8.18 -5.01 -7.01
C ILE A 39 -8.87 -3.64 -7.03
N ALA A 40 -9.79 -3.47 -7.97
CA ALA A 40 -10.71 -2.36 -8.10
C ALA A 40 -12.02 -2.64 -7.36
N GLY A 41 -12.80 -1.60 -7.10
CA GLY A 41 -14.15 -1.70 -6.53
C GLY A 41 -14.46 -0.52 -5.63
N ASP A 42 -15.72 -0.29 -5.27
CA ASP A 42 -16.17 0.92 -4.57
C ASP A 42 -15.71 1.06 -3.12
N ASN A 43 -15.85 2.27 -2.57
CA ASN A 43 -15.57 2.53 -1.16
C ASN A 43 -16.49 1.65 -0.30
N GLY A 44 -15.91 0.94 0.67
CA GLY A 44 -16.66 0.02 1.53
C GLY A 44 -16.93 -1.37 0.93
N SER A 45 -16.42 -1.69 -0.26
CA SER A 45 -16.55 -3.03 -0.85
C SER A 45 -15.74 -4.14 -0.14
N GLY A 46 -14.88 -3.77 0.82
CA GLY A 46 -14.06 -4.68 1.60
C GLY A 46 -12.62 -4.90 1.10
N LYS A 47 -12.17 -4.12 0.11
CA LYS A 47 -10.78 -4.14 -0.41
C LYS A 47 -9.74 -4.10 0.72
N THR A 48 -9.79 -3.05 1.55
CA THR A 48 -8.86 -2.86 2.67
C THR A 48 -8.87 -4.05 3.61
N THR A 49 -10.06 -4.55 4.01
CA THR A 49 -10.17 -5.71 4.90
C THR A 49 -9.50 -6.96 4.33
N LEU A 50 -9.73 -7.24 3.04
CA LEU A 50 -9.11 -8.37 2.35
C LEU A 50 -7.59 -8.20 2.25
N LEU A 51 -7.11 -7.02 1.87
CA LEU A 51 -5.67 -6.71 1.77
C LEU A 51 -4.98 -6.80 3.13
N GLU A 52 -5.59 -6.30 4.20
CA GLU A 52 -5.08 -6.39 5.56
C GLU A 52 -4.95 -7.85 6.01
N GLY A 53 -5.98 -8.68 5.78
CA GLY A 53 -5.91 -10.12 6.08
C GLY A 53 -4.79 -10.83 5.30
N ILE A 54 -4.63 -10.51 4.02
CA ILE A 54 -3.53 -11.05 3.19
C ILE A 54 -2.17 -10.58 3.71
N ALA A 55 -2.04 -9.31 4.10
CA ALA A 55 -0.81 -8.75 4.64
C ALA A 55 -0.41 -9.39 5.97
N ALA A 56 -1.37 -9.58 6.87
CA ALA A 56 -1.17 -10.29 8.11
C ALA A 56 -0.75 -11.75 7.85
N ALA A 57 -1.41 -12.46 6.93
CA ALA A 57 -1.06 -13.84 6.57
C ALA A 57 0.30 -13.96 5.87
N ALA A 58 0.77 -12.91 5.19
CA ALA A 58 2.10 -12.85 4.61
C ALA A 58 3.20 -12.65 5.67
N GLY A 59 2.84 -12.19 6.87
CA GLY A 59 3.78 -11.72 7.89
C GLY A 59 4.44 -10.40 7.49
N SER A 60 3.69 -9.53 6.81
CA SER A 60 4.20 -8.23 6.33
C SER A 60 4.57 -7.31 7.49
N ILE A 61 5.61 -6.52 7.27
CA ILE A 61 5.88 -5.31 8.08
C ILE A 61 5.07 -4.13 7.51
N LEU A 62 4.83 -3.13 8.34
CA LEU A 62 4.32 -1.84 7.87
C LEU A 62 5.42 -1.09 7.11
N ILE A 63 5.03 -0.11 6.29
CA ILE A 63 5.99 0.76 5.60
C ILE A 63 6.98 1.42 6.58
N SER A 64 6.56 1.61 7.83
CA SER A 64 7.37 2.13 8.93
C SER A 64 8.53 1.23 9.34
N GLY A 65 8.48 -0.07 9.02
CA GLY A 65 9.42 -1.07 9.49
C GLY A 65 8.96 -1.80 10.74
N GLU A 66 7.86 -1.39 11.37
CA GLU A 66 7.27 -2.11 12.50
C GLU A 66 6.53 -3.36 12.03
N HIS A 67 6.55 -4.40 12.87
CA HIS A 67 5.74 -5.60 12.61
C HIS A 67 4.27 -5.26 12.76
N MET A 68 3.45 -5.68 11.79
CA MET A 68 2.00 -5.44 11.79
C MET A 68 1.32 -6.02 13.05
N GLU A 69 1.87 -7.08 13.64
CA GLU A 69 1.43 -7.70 14.90
C GLU A 69 1.52 -6.76 16.12
N MET A 70 2.40 -5.75 16.08
CA MET A 70 2.59 -4.81 17.19
C MET A 70 1.52 -3.71 17.20
N ASP A 71 0.85 -3.48 16.08
CA ASP A 71 -0.20 -2.48 15.96
C ASP A 71 -1.58 -3.14 16.14
N ARG A 72 -2.21 -2.83 17.28
CA ARG A 72 -3.51 -3.38 17.67
C ARG A 72 -4.63 -3.03 16.70
N SER A 73 -4.48 -2.00 15.87
CA SER A 73 -5.47 -1.66 14.84
C SER A 73 -5.63 -2.77 13.79
N PHE A 74 -4.61 -3.62 13.62
CA PHE A 74 -4.64 -4.79 12.74
C PHE A 74 -5.05 -6.09 13.45
N SER A 75 -5.45 -6.06 14.72
CA SER A 75 -5.90 -7.27 15.42
C SER A 75 -6.96 -8.07 14.64
N PRO A 76 -7.97 -7.44 14.02
CA PRO A 76 -8.94 -8.19 13.21
C PRO A 76 -8.31 -8.79 11.95
N ALA A 77 -7.29 -8.15 11.35
CA ALA A 77 -6.60 -8.69 10.17
C ALA A 77 -5.96 -10.05 10.45
N PHE A 78 -5.44 -10.27 11.67
CA PHE A 78 -4.88 -11.56 12.09
C PHE A 78 -5.94 -12.65 12.25
N GLU A 79 -7.17 -12.29 12.66
CA GLU A 79 -8.29 -13.25 12.69
C GLU A 79 -8.64 -13.74 11.29
N LEU A 80 -8.62 -12.86 10.29
CA LEU A 80 -8.81 -13.25 8.89
C LEU A 80 -7.59 -14.02 8.34
N ALA A 81 -6.39 -13.64 8.76
CA ALA A 81 -5.15 -14.30 8.31
C ALA A 81 -5.11 -15.80 8.65
N ASP A 82 -5.67 -16.20 9.80
CA ASP A 82 -5.78 -17.60 10.22
C ASP A 82 -6.66 -18.46 9.28
N GLU A 83 -7.48 -17.81 8.45
CA GLU A 83 -8.32 -18.45 7.43
C GLU A 83 -7.69 -18.45 6.04
N LEU A 84 -6.52 -17.83 5.88
CA LEU A 84 -5.83 -17.70 4.60
C LEU A 84 -4.57 -18.57 4.53
N LYS A 85 -4.30 -19.09 3.34
CA LYS A 85 -3.07 -19.81 3.01
C LYS A 85 -2.43 -19.20 1.77
N LEU A 86 -1.22 -18.68 1.95
CA LEU A 86 -0.41 -18.13 0.87
C LEU A 86 0.53 -19.20 0.32
N ILE A 87 0.49 -19.42 -0.99
CA ILE A 87 1.27 -20.43 -1.69
C ILE A 87 2.41 -19.74 -2.43
N TRP A 88 3.62 -19.96 -1.92
CA TRP A 88 4.85 -19.37 -2.41
C TRP A 88 5.64 -20.36 -3.26
N SER A 89 6.30 -19.87 -4.30
CA SER A 89 7.38 -20.63 -4.94
C SER A 89 8.73 -20.37 -4.29
N VAL A 90 9.05 -19.10 -4.03
CA VAL A 90 10.12 -18.68 -3.13
C VAL A 90 9.55 -17.55 -2.28
N LYS A 91 9.80 -17.61 -0.96
CA LYS A 91 9.38 -16.57 -0.01
C LYS A 91 10.45 -15.49 0.04
N THR A 92 10.04 -14.24 0.01
CA THR A 92 10.92 -13.08 0.17
C THR A 92 10.81 -12.50 1.57
N GLY A 93 11.92 -11.95 2.08
CA GLY A 93 11.93 -11.13 3.30
C GLY A 93 11.79 -9.63 3.00
N ASN A 94 11.77 -9.25 1.73
CA ASN A 94 11.58 -7.86 1.29
C ASN A 94 10.10 -7.62 1.00
N GLY A 95 9.58 -6.48 1.44
CA GLY A 95 8.17 -6.15 1.27
C GLY A 95 7.62 -5.35 2.42
N PHE A 96 6.45 -4.76 2.21
CA PHE A 96 5.67 -4.14 3.27
C PHE A 96 4.20 -4.05 2.88
N PHE A 97 3.35 -3.90 3.89
CA PHE A 97 2.00 -3.39 3.76
C PHE A 97 2.01 -1.88 3.90
N PHE A 98 1.29 -1.21 3.02
CA PHE A 98 1.12 0.24 3.02
C PHE A 98 -0.34 0.58 2.86
N ARG A 99 -0.83 1.52 3.67
CA ARG A 99 -2.16 2.09 3.56
C ARG A 99 -2.03 3.62 3.57
N ALA A 100 -2.68 4.28 2.62
CA ALA A 100 -2.52 5.73 2.48
C ALA A 100 -2.97 6.52 3.71
N SER A 101 -3.96 6.03 4.46
CA SER A 101 -4.41 6.67 5.71
C SER A 101 -3.31 6.70 6.80
N ASP A 102 -2.38 5.74 6.80
CA ASP A 102 -1.29 5.66 7.77
C ASP A 102 -0.12 6.59 7.41
N PHE A 103 -0.09 7.11 6.19
CA PHE A 103 1.03 7.94 5.70
C PHE A 103 1.26 9.19 6.55
N ILE A 104 0.20 9.87 6.99
CA ILE A 104 0.33 11.08 7.82
C ILE A 104 0.95 10.72 9.18
N THR A 105 0.49 9.64 9.80
CA THR A 105 1.03 9.16 11.08
C THR A 105 2.49 8.77 10.93
N TYR A 106 2.82 8.07 9.84
CA TYR A 106 4.17 7.63 9.58
C TYR A 106 5.15 8.79 9.31
N THR A 107 4.76 9.75 8.46
CA THR A 107 5.60 10.93 8.18
C THR A 107 5.85 11.77 9.43
N ARG A 108 4.84 11.91 10.31
CA ARG A 108 5.02 12.53 11.63
C ARG A 108 5.99 11.76 12.51
N SER A 109 5.90 10.42 12.54
CA SER A 109 6.85 9.58 13.30
C SER A 109 8.29 9.78 12.81
N LEU A 110 8.52 9.76 11.49
CA LEU A 110 9.85 10.03 10.91
C LEU A 110 10.37 11.43 11.28
N ALA A 111 9.52 12.45 11.22
CA ALA A 111 9.89 13.81 11.60
C ALA A 111 10.28 13.90 13.09
N ASN A 112 9.55 13.21 13.97
CA ASN A 112 9.83 13.15 15.39
C ASN A 112 11.16 12.42 15.68
N ILE A 113 11.39 11.25 15.07
CA ILE A 113 12.64 10.49 15.24
C ILE A 113 13.85 11.32 14.78
N ARG A 114 13.72 12.00 13.65
CA ARG A 114 14.78 12.87 13.13
C ARG A 114 15.08 14.03 14.07
N GLU A 115 14.04 14.66 14.62
CA GLU A 115 14.19 15.79 15.53
C GLU A 115 14.74 15.38 16.89
N GLU A 116 14.30 14.23 17.43
CA GLU A 116 14.85 13.64 18.64
C GLU A 116 16.35 13.34 18.46
N ALA A 117 16.73 12.68 17.36
CA ALA A 117 18.14 12.43 17.06
C ALA A 117 18.94 13.74 16.98
N ARG A 118 18.40 14.79 16.35
CA ARG A 118 19.04 16.11 16.27
C ARG A 118 19.25 16.74 17.66
N ILE A 119 18.21 16.76 18.49
CA ILE A 119 18.25 17.34 19.83
C ILE A 119 19.24 16.57 20.70
N THR A 120 19.18 15.24 20.72
CA THR A 120 20.11 14.41 21.50
C THR A 120 21.56 14.60 21.05
N MET A 121 21.81 14.72 19.74
CA MET A 121 23.16 15.05 19.23
C MET A 121 23.66 16.40 19.75
N GLU A 122 22.81 17.42 19.78
CA GLU A 122 23.16 18.75 20.29
C GLU A 122 23.45 18.73 21.80
N GLU A 123 22.68 17.98 22.57
CA GLU A 123 22.90 17.80 24.01
C GLU A 123 24.21 17.07 24.31
N ILE A 124 24.48 15.97 23.61
CA ILE A 124 25.75 15.21 23.73
C ILE A 124 26.94 16.12 23.40
N LYS A 125 26.88 16.85 22.27
CA LYS A 125 27.95 17.76 21.84
C LYS A 125 28.16 18.95 22.78
N LYS A 126 27.09 19.46 23.42
CA LYS A 126 27.19 20.49 24.46
C LYS A 126 27.92 19.98 25.70
N ARG A 127 27.70 18.71 26.07
CA ARG A 127 28.36 18.08 27.22
C ARG A 127 29.82 17.72 26.92
N ASP A 128 30.07 17.11 25.77
CA ASP A 128 31.41 16.78 25.26
C ASP A 128 31.40 16.79 23.72
N PRO A 129 32.09 17.75 23.08
CA PRO A 129 32.15 17.86 21.63
C PRO A 129 32.72 16.64 20.89
N ASN A 130 33.52 15.81 21.58
CA ASN A 130 34.19 14.65 20.99
C ASN A 130 33.56 13.31 21.41
N SER A 131 32.41 13.32 22.09
CA SER A 131 31.77 12.10 22.57
C SER A 131 31.30 11.21 21.41
N LEU A 132 31.72 9.95 21.44
CA LEU A 132 31.31 8.93 20.47
C LEU A 132 29.85 8.48 20.66
N GLU A 133 29.19 8.87 21.76
CA GLU A 133 27.77 8.62 21.98
C GLU A 133 26.89 9.27 20.91
N VAL A 134 27.41 10.28 20.20
CA VAL A 134 26.71 10.95 19.10
C VAL A 134 26.52 10.04 17.88
N LEU A 135 27.33 8.98 17.72
CA LEU A 135 27.41 8.21 16.48
C LEU A 135 26.10 7.51 16.07
N PRO A 136 25.35 6.84 16.97
CA PRO A 136 24.08 6.22 16.59
C PRO A 136 23.06 7.25 16.12
N TYR A 137 22.93 8.38 16.82
CA TYR A 137 22.00 9.45 16.46
C TYR A 137 22.41 10.17 15.17
N ALA A 138 23.71 10.38 14.97
CA ALA A 138 24.24 10.92 13.72
C ALA A 138 23.88 10.02 12.54
N ARG A 139 24.08 8.70 12.67
CA ARG A 139 23.68 7.73 11.63
C ARG A 139 22.19 7.87 11.32
N THR A 140 21.32 7.77 12.32
CA THR A 140 19.87 7.91 12.14
C THR A 140 19.49 9.24 11.48
N TYR A 141 20.04 10.36 11.97
CA TYR A 141 19.75 11.69 11.44
C TYR A 141 20.18 11.83 9.97
N TYR A 142 21.39 11.39 9.62
CA TYR A 142 21.89 11.46 8.25
C TYR A 142 21.19 10.48 7.31
N GLU A 143 20.86 9.26 7.78
CA GLU A 143 20.07 8.28 7.01
C GLU A 143 18.69 8.84 6.69
N LEU A 144 17.96 9.35 7.69
CA LEU A 144 16.63 9.93 7.48
C LEU A 144 16.70 11.18 6.59
N ARG A 145 17.73 12.01 6.75
CA ARG A 145 17.94 13.18 5.87
C ARG A 145 18.25 12.76 4.43
N HIS A 146 18.99 11.67 4.23
CA HIS A 146 19.33 11.17 2.89
C HIS A 146 18.11 10.55 2.21
N LEU A 147 17.32 9.75 2.93
CA LEU A 147 16.15 9.06 2.39
C LEU A 147 14.95 9.98 2.19
N TYR A 148 14.79 11.03 3.02
CA TYR A 148 13.57 11.85 3.06
C TYR A 148 13.81 13.37 2.94
N GLY A 149 15.05 13.81 2.77
CA GLY A 149 15.42 15.23 2.59
C GLY A 149 15.29 16.10 3.86
N GLU A 150 15.30 17.43 3.66
CA GLU A 150 15.26 18.41 4.76
C GLU A 150 13.86 18.60 5.40
N GLY A 151 12.82 17.89 4.93
CA GLY A 151 11.50 17.92 5.57
C GLY A 151 10.41 17.20 4.80
N LEU A 152 9.91 16.10 5.37
CA LEU A 152 8.62 15.48 4.97
C LEU A 152 7.43 16.44 5.18
N ASP A 153 7.67 17.46 6.02
CA ASP A 153 6.80 18.48 6.54
C ASP A 153 6.90 19.84 5.81
N LYS A 154 7.98 20.07 5.03
CA LYS A 154 8.21 21.34 4.29
C LYS A 154 8.10 21.21 2.76
N ARG A 155 8.09 19.99 2.22
CA ARG A 155 7.77 19.72 0.80
C ARG A 155 6.30 19.28 0.67
N SER A 156 5.66 19.59 -0.46
CA SER A 156 4.25 19.23 -0.68
C SER A 156 4.03 17.74 -0.42
N HIS A 157 2.96 17.37 0.30
CA HIS A 157 2.71 16.03 0.82
C HIS A 157 2.87 14.87 -0.19
N GLY A 158 2.70 15.11 -1.49
CA GLY A 158 2.87 14.10 -2.54
C GLY A 158 4.32 13.87 -3.02
N GLU A 159 5.28 14.71 -2.68
CA GLU A 159 6.70 14.55 -3.07
C GLU A 159 7.45 13.65 -2.09
N SER A 160 7.22 13.90 -0.79
CA SER A 160 7.61 13.02 0.31
C SER A 160 7.11 11.58 0.17
N PHE A 161 6.02 11.38 -0.57
CA PHE A 161 5.35 10.08 -0.74
C PHE A 161 6.06 9.16 -1.74
N LEU A 162 6.49 9.70 -2.88
CA LEU A 162 7.21 8.92 -3.89
C LEU A 162 8.64 8.64 -3.44
N ASP A 163 9.29 9.62 -2.79
CA ASP A 163 10.63 9.45 -2.20
C ASP A 163 10.62 8.26 -1.21
N LEU A 164 9.52 8.08 -0.47
CA LEU A 164 9.34 6.94 0.44
C LEU A 164 9.29 5.60 -0.29
N PHE A 165 8.47 5.48 -1.34
CA PHE A 165 8.45 4.25 -2.13
C PHE A 165 9.81 3.96 -2.78
N GLN A 166 10.50 5.00 -3.26
CA GLN A 166 11.80 4.86 -3.88
C GLN A 166 12.85 4.36 -2.87
N ALA A 167 12.78 4.83 -1.63
CA ALA A 167 13.67 4.41 -0.55
C ALA A 167 13.39 2.98 -0.02
N ARG A 168 12.14 2.50 -0.15
CA ARG A 168 11.67 1.28 0.52
C ARG A 168 11.45 0.11 -0.42
N PHE A 169 11.18 0.37 -1.70
CA PHE A 169 11.17 -0.69 -2.70
C PHE A 169 12.56 -1.26 -2.89
N LYS A 170 12.58 -2.56 -3.10
CA LYS A 170 13.74 -3.42 -3.26
C LYS A 170 13.40 -4.52 -4.27
N PRO A 171 14.42 -5.03 -5.01
CA PRO A 171 14.29 -6.21 -5.85
C PRO A 171 13.70 -7.40 -5.10
N ASP A 172 13.02 -8.28 -5.85
CA ASP A 172 12.42 -9.53 -5.34
C ASP A 172 11.50 -9.33 -4.11
N GLY A 173 10.91 -8.14 -3.93
CA GLY A 173 10.02 -7.83 -2.81
C GLY A 173 8.54 -8.17 -3.09
N PHE A 174 7.74 -8.31 -2.03
CA PHE A 174 6.29 -8.42 -2.13
C PHE A 174 5.63 -7.25 -1.40
N TYR A 175 4.96 -6.37 -2.15
CA TYR A 175 4.36 -5.15 -1.63
C TYR A 175 2.85 -5.24 -1.73
N ILE A 176 2.17 -4.91 -0.63
CA ILE A 176 0.71 -4.80 -0.60
C ILE A 176 0.38 -3.34 -0.35
N LEU A 177 -0.28 -2.70 -1.31
CA LEU A 177 -0.53 -1.27 -1.32
C LEU A 177 -2.04 -1.01 -1.33
N ASP A 178 -2.55 -0.39 -0.27
CA ASP A 178 -3.96 -0.01 -0.14
C ASP A 178 -4.11 1.48 -0.46
N GLU A 179 -4.77 1.75 -1.59
CA GLU A 179 -5.02 3.09 -2.16
C GLU A 179 -3.78 4.00 -2.22
N PRO A 180 -2.64 3.54 -2.79
CA PRO A 180 -1.39 4.32 -2.81
C PRO A 180 -1.51 5.65 -3.57
N GLU A 181 -2.53 5.85 -4.38
CA GLU A 181 -2.81 7.09 -5.08
C GLU A 181 -3.42 8.20 -4.22
N ALA A 182 -3.98 7.91 -3.05
CA ALA A 182 -4.85 8.85 -2.35
C ALA A 182 -4.22 10.24 -2.08
N PRO A 183 -2.92 10.36 -1.77
CA PRO A 183 -2.26 11.67 -1.61
C PRO A 183 -1.59 12.19 -2.89
N LEU A 184 -1.75 11.51 -4.04
CA LEU A 184 -1.02 11.77 -5.28
C LEU A 184 -1.89 12.49 -6.31
N SER A 185 -1.34 13.55 -6.90
CA SER A 185 -1.88 14.13 -8.14
C SER A 185 -1.74 13.15 -9.32
N PRO A 186 -2.53 13.29 -10.40
CA PRO A 186 -2.45 12.40 -11.56
C PRO A 186 -1.03 12.19 -12.12
N ASN A 187 -0.25 13.27 -12.25
CA ASN A 187 1.15 13.17 -12.72
C ASN A 187 2.05 12.36 -11.76
N ARG A 188 1.78 12.41 -10.46
CA ARG A 188 2.51 11.63 -9.47
C ARG A 188 2.07 10.16 -9.46
N GLN A 189 0.82 9.87 -9.81
CA GLN A 189 0.36 8.49 -10.04
C GLN A 189 1.06 7.86 -11.25
N LEU A 190 1.30 8.64 -12.32
CA LEU A 190 2.14 8.18 -13.45
C LEU A 190 3.59 7.89 -13.03
N SER A 191 4.14 8.70 -12.11
CA SER A 191 5.47 8.44 -11.55
C SER A 191 5.49 7.16 -10.71
N LEU A 192 4.45 6.92 -9.91
CA LEU A 192 4.27 5.66 -9.18
C LEU A 192 4.20 4.47 -10.13
N LEU A 193 3.43 4.53 -11.22
CA LEU A 193 3.39 3.48 -12.24
C LEU A 193 4.78 3.13 -12.78
N ALA A 194 5.60 4.14 -13.08
CA ALA A 194 6.97 3.92 -13.56
C ALA A 194 7.80 3.17 -12.50
N MET A 195 7.72 3.57 -11.24
CA MET A 195 8.43 2.90 -10.13
C MET A 195 7.96 1.45 -9.94
N LEU A 196 6.65 1.20 -10.01
CA LEU A 196 6.08 -0.15 -9.97
C LEU A 196 6.60 -0.99 -11.13
N HIS A 197 6.69 -0.41 -12.33
CA HIS A 197 7.19 -1.09 -13.52
C HIS A 197 8.67 -1.47 -13.41
N ASP A 198 9.51 -0.54 -12.98
CA ASP A 198 10.94 -0.77 -12.80
C ASP A 198 11.18 -1.88 -11.77
N MET A 199 10.50 -1.83 -10.62
CA MET A 199 10.65 -2.86 -9.59
C MET A 199 10.05 -4.21 -9.98
N ALA A 200 8.93 -4.23 -10.72
CA ALA A 200 8.39 -5.47 -11.26
C ALA A 200 9.38 -6.16 -12.21
N ASN A 201 10.11 -5.40 -13.02
CA ASN A 201 11.18 -5.92 -13.87
C ASN A 201 12.38 -6.45 -13.06
N GLU A 202 12.58 -5.95 -11.83
CA GLU A 202 13.54 -6.46 -10.85
C GLU A 202 12.98 -7.59 -9.95
N GLY A 203 11.89 -8.22 -10.38
CA GLY A 203 11.32 -9.39 -9.72
C GLY A 203 10.37 -9.10 -8.56
N ALA A 204 10.10 -7.82 -8.27
CA ALA A 204 9.11 -7.46 -7.26
C ALA A 204 7.69 -7.85 -7.69
N LYS A 205 6.84 -8.10 -6.69
CA LYS A 205 5.40 -8.30 -6.86
C LYS A 205 4.59 -7.29 -6.08
N PHE A 206 3.47 -6.90 -6.66
CA PHE A 206 2.56 -5.91 -6.10
C PHE A 206 1.14 -6.46 -6.06
N LEU A 207 0.50 -6.35 -4.90
CA LEU A 207 -0.94 -6.47 -4.75
C LEU A 207 -1.47 -5.09 -4.37
N ILE A 208 -2.26 -4.49 -5.25
CA ILE A 208 -2.68 -3.09 -5.11
C ILE A 208 -4.20 -3.03 -5.07
N SER A 209 -4.77 -2.38 -4.06
CA SER A 209 -6.15 -1.87 -4.16
C SER A 209 -6.10 -0.44 -4.66
N THR A 210 -7.01 -0.07 -5.56
CA THR A 210 -7.03 1.28 -6.10
C THR A 210 -8.40 1.64 -6.65
N HIS A 211 -8.71 2.93 -6.60
CA HIS A 211 -9.79 3.56 -7.34
C HIS A 211 -9.29 4.30 -8.57
N SER A 212 -7.97 4.48 -8.72
CA SER A 212 -7.40 5.26 -9.81
C SER A 212 -7.45 4.51 -11.15
N PRO A 213 -8.16 5.06 -12.18
CA PRO A 213 -8.03 4.58 -13.54
C PRO A 213 -6.59 4.65 -14.08
N ILE A 214 -5.75 5.54 -13.52
CA ILE A 214 -4.34 5.64 -13.92
C ILE A 214 -3.60 4.38 -13.46
N LEU A 215 -3.74 3.99 -12.19
CA LEU A 215 -3.07 2.78 -11.69
C LEU A 215 -3.63 1.50 -12.33
N MET A 216 -4.95 1.41 -12.52
CA MET A 216 -5.60 0.28 -13.21
C MET A 216 -5.11 0.10 -14.66
N ALA A 217 -4.56 1.13 -15.29
CA ALA A 217 -4.01 1.06 -16.64
C ALA A 217 -2.62 0.40 -16.71
N TYR A 218 -2.08 -0.14 -15.61
CA TYR A 218 -0.81 -0.85 -15.63
C TYR A 218 -0.82 -2.00 -16.66
N PRO A 219 0.13 -2.03 -17.62
CA PRO A 219 0.09 -2.99 -18.71
C PRO A 219 0.39 -4.41 -18.21
N GLY A 220 -0.49 -5.36 -18.55
CA GLY A 220 -0.31 -6.77 -18.20
C GLY A 220 -0.53 -7.09 -16.73
N ALA A 221 -1.18 -6.21 -15.97
CA ALA A 221 -1.62 -6.53 -14.61
C ALA A 221 -2.75 -7.57 -14.62
N ASP A 222 -2.79 -8.42 -13.60
CA ASP A 222 -4.01 -9.16 -13.27
C ASP A 222 -4.99 -8.16 -12.64
N LEU A 223 -6.11 -7.88 -13.30
CA LEU A 223 -7.08 -6.89 -12.86
C LEU A 223 -8.39 -7.56 -12.42
N TYR A 224 -8.78 -7.28 -11.19
CA TYR A 224 -10.00 -7.77 -10.56
C TYR A 224 -10.87 -6.60 -10.12
N GLU A 225 -12.17 -6.74 -10.24
CA GLU A 225 -13.16 -5.80 -9.71
C GLU A 225 -14.00 -6.52 -8.65
N ILE A 226 -14.24 -5.88 -7.52
CA ILE A 226 -15.22 -6.36 -6.56
C ILE A 226 -16.61 -5.98 -7.06
N GLN A 227 -17.36 -6.96 -7.53
CA GLN A 227 -18.73 -6.81 -7.99
C GLN A 227 -19.62 -7.78 -7.21
N ASP A 228 -20.71 -7.27 -6.62
CA ASP A 228 -21.66 -8.07 -5.83
C ASP A 228 -21.02 -8.93 -4.73
N GLY A 229 -19.90 -8.46 -4.16
CA GLY A 229 -19.15 -9.19 -3.14
C GLY A 229 -18.29 -10.33 -3.67
N GLU A 230 -17.98 -10.37 -4.96
CA GLU A 230 -17.07 -11.36 -5.57
C GLU A 230 -15.92 -10.66 -6.30
N LEU A 231 -14.75 -11.31 -6.39
CA LEU A 231 -13.64 -10.84 -7.21
C LEU A 231 -13.80 -11.35 -8.64
N VAL A 232 -14.11 -10.45 -9.56
CA VAL A 232 -14.32 -10.77 -10.97
C VAL A 232 -13.14 -10.26 -11.79
N SER A 233 -12.52 -11.13 -12.59
CA SER A 233 -11.46 -10.70 -13.51
C SER A 233 -12.04 -9.86 -14.63
N ARG A 234 -11.41 -8.71 -14.91
CA ARG A 234 -11.86 -7.73 -15.89
C ARG A 234 -10.69 -7.18 -16.68
N SER A 235 -10.94 -6.81 -17.93
CA SER A 235 -10.03 -5.93 -18.65
C SER A 235 -10.22 -4.47 -18.22
N PHE A 236 -9.22 -3.63 -18.48
CA PHE A 236 -9.24 -2.21 -18.10
C PHE A 236 -10.50 -1.47 -18.59
N ASP A 237 -10.95 -1.76 -19.81
CA ASP A 237 -12.12 -1.11 -20.41
C ASP A 237 -13.46 -1.61 -19.85
N GLU A 238 -13.47 -2.73 -19.12
CA GLU A 238 -14.67 -3.32 -18.52
C GLU A 238 -14.92 -2.86 -17.08
N ILE A 239 -13.92 -2.27 -16.42
CA ILE A 239 -14.06 -1.75 -15.05
C ILE A 239 -15.09 -0.62 -15.01
N GLU A 240 -16.06 -0.72 -14.10
CA GLU A 240 -17.16 0.23 -13.98
C GLU A 240 -16.65 1.65 -13.73
N HIS A 241 -15.71 1.81 -12.80
CA HIS A 241 -15.13 3.11 -12.47
C HIS A 241 -14.39 3.76 -13.64
N VAL A 242 -13.70 2.95 -14.47
CA VAL A 242 -13.01 3.42 -15.67
C VAL A 242 -14.02 3.91 -16.71
N GLN A 243 -15.09 3.14 -16.95
CA GLN A 243 -16.15 3.53 -17.87
C GLN A 243 -16.86 4.81 -17.41
N LEU A 244 -17.22 4.90 -16.14
CA LEU A 244 -17.88 6.07 -15.56
C LEU A 244 -17.01 7.33 -15.72
N THR A 245 -15.74 7.25 -15.34
CA THR A 245 -14.82 8.39 -15.42
C THR A 245 -14.60 8.80 -16.88
N ARG A 246 -14.40 7.84 -17.78
CA ARG A 246 -14.24 8.11 -19.23
C ARG A 246 -15.47 8.81 -19.81
N ASN A 247 -16.67 8.28 -19.52
CA ASN A 247 -17.91 8.85 -20.03
C ASN A 247 -18.16 10.25 -19.49
N PHE A 248 -17.88 10.48 -18.19
CA PHE A 248 -17.98 11.81 -17.59
C PHE A 248 -17.00 12.80 -18.24
N LEU A 249 -15.73 12.44 -18.42
CA LEU A 249 -14.73 13.32 -19.03
C LEU A 249 -15.03 13.65 -20.50
N ASN A 250 -15.66 12.73 -21.23
CA ASN A 250 -16.07 12.95 -22.62
C ASN A 250 -17.26 13.91 -22.74
N GLU A 251 -18.25 13.84 -21.83
CA GLU A 251 -19.46 14.66 -21.88
C GLU A 251 -19.91 15.21 -20.49
N PRO A 252 -19.14 16.07 -19.79
CA PRO A 252 -19.48 16.49 -18.43
C PRO A 252 -20.86 17.16 -18.33
N GLY A 253 -21.22 17.99 -19.33
CA GLY A 253 -22.48 18.72 -19.35
C GLY A 253 -23.73 17.81 -19.40
N ARG A 254 -23.62 16.61 -19.96
CA ARG A 254 -24.74 15.64 -19.97
C ARG A 254 -25.03 15.15 -18.55
N TYR A 255 -23.99 14.79 -17.80
CA TYR A 255 -24.12 14.35 -16.41
C TYR A 255 -24.61 15.48 -15.51
N LEU A 256 -24.03 16.68 -15.65
CA LEU A 256 -24.39 17.82 -14.80
C LEU A 256 -25.84 18.28 -14.97
N ARG A 257 -26.40 18.26 -16.19
CA ARG A 257 -27.83 18.56 -16.40
C ARG A 257 -28.74 17.63 -15.60
N HIS A 258 -28.49 16.32 -15.64
CA HIS A 258 -29.32 15.36 -14.90
C HIS A 258 -29.16 15.42 -13.37
N LEU A 259 -28.08 16.02 -12.86
CA LEU A 259 -27.78 16.11 -11.43
C LEU A 259 -28.17 17.45 -10.81
N LEU A 260 -28.17 18.54 -11.59
CA LEU A 260 -28.35 19.91 -11.10
C LEU A 260 -29.69 20.54 -11.52
N ASP A 261 -30.44 19.89 -12.42
CA ASP A 261 -31.82 20.23 -12.75
C ASP A 261 -32.82 19.40 -11.92
#